data_AF-A0A7L1Y1M5-F1
#
_entry.id   AF-A0A7L1Y1M5-F1
#
_cell.length_a   1.000
_cell.length_b   1.000
_cell.length_c   1.000
_cell.angle_alpha   90.00
_cell.angle_beta   90.00
_cell.angle_gamma   90.00
#
_symmetry.space_group_name_H-M   'P 1'
#
loop_
_entity.id
_entity.type
_entity.pdbx_description
1 polymer ?
#
loop_
_entity_poly.entity_id
_entity_poly.type
_entity_poly.pdbx_seq_one_letter_code
_entity_poly.pdbx_strand_id
1 'polypeptide(L)' 'RETLRYLVQHNMVDVVVTTAGGVEEDLIKCLAPTFIGDFSLRGQELRRSGINRIGNLLVPNDNYCKFEDWLMPI' A
#
# COMPACT_ATOMS: atom_id res chain seq x y z
N ARG A 1 -2.16 8.56 -4.64
CA ARG A 1 -1.77 7.56 -5.65
C ARG A 1 -2.40 7.88 -7.00
N GLU A 2 -3.67 8.26 -6.99
CA GLU A 2 -4.56 8.52 -8.12
C GLU A 2 -4.05 9.66 -9.02
N THR A 3 -3.47 10.70 -8.43
CA THR A 3 -2.82 11.81 -9.15
C THR A 3 -1.61 11.34 -9.94
N LEU A 4 -0.72 10.52 -9.35
CA LEU A 4 0.44 9.98 -10.08
C LEU A 4 -0.02 9.03 -11.19
N ARG A 5 -0.99 8.15 -10.92
CA ARG A 5 -1.61 7.30 -11.93
C ARG A 5 -2.20 8.12 -13.10
N TYR A 6 -2.81 9.28 -12.82
CA TYR A 6 -3.30 10.19 -13.87
C TYR A 6 -2.16 10.68 -14.76
N LEU A 7 -1.10 11.24 -14.16
CA LEU A 7 0.03 11.79 -14.90
C LEU A 7 0.70 10.73 -15.78
N VAL A 8 0.93 9.53 -15.23
CA VAL A 8 1.57 8.43 -15.95
C VAL A 8 0.64 7.90 -17.06
N GLN A 9 -0.65 7.70 -16.79
CA GLN A 9 -1.60 7.21 -17.80
C GLN A 9 -1.74 8.17 -19.00
N HIS A 10 -1.60 9.48 -18.79
CA HIS A 10 -1.72 10.49 -19.83
C HIS A 10 -0.37 10.92 -20.42
N ASN A 11 0.70 10.16 -20.19
CA ASN A 11 2.04 10.44 -20.71
C ASN A 11 2.52 11.87 -20.39
N MET A 12 2.21 12.39 -19.20
CA MET A 12 2.61 13.73 -18.75
C MET A 12 3.99 13.75 -18.07
N VAL A 13 4.62 12.58 -17.93
CA VAL A 13 5.95 12.39 -17.35
C VAL A 13 6.68 11.30 -18.14
N ASP A 14 8.00 11.47 -18.30
CA ASP A 14 8.83 10.52 -19.06
C ASP A 14 9.50 9.46 -18.18
N VAL A 15 9.80 9.79 -16.92
CA VAL A 15 10.55 8.92 -16.00
C VAL A 15 9.93 8.97 -14.59
N VAL A 16 9.83 7.80 -13.96
CA VAL A 16 9.40 7.66 -12.56
C VAL A 16 10.53 6.99 -11.77
N VAL A 17 10.95 7.62 -10.68
CA VAL A 17 11.88 7.03 -9.69
C VAL A 17 11.16 7.02 -8.34
N THR A 18 11.10 5.86 -7.69
CA THR A 18 10.45 5.70 -6.39
C THR A 18 11.12 4.55 -5.61
N THR A 19 10.86 4.48 -4.31
CA THR A 19 11.34 3.38 -3.44
C THR A 19 10.47 2.13 -3.59
N ALA A 20 10.91 0.98 -3.09
CA ALA A 20 10.16 -0.29 -3.12
C ALA A 20 8.70 -0.12 -2.66
N GLY A 21 8.48 0.53 -1.51
CA GLY A 21 7.16 0.86 -0.96
C GLY A 21 6.22 1.58 -1.94
N GLY A 22 6.75 2.45 -2.80
CA GLY A 22 5.94 3.18 -3.78
C GLY A 22 5.45 2.32 -4.93
N VAL A 23 6.18 1.24 -5.25
CA VAL A 23 5.78 0.26 -6.27
C VAL A 23 4.84 -0.77 -5.65
N GLU A 24 5.25 -1.42 -4.56
CA GLU A 24 4.48 -2.51 -3.96
C GLU A 24 3.11 -2.06 -3.44
N GLU A 25 3.00 -0.87 -2.84
CA GLU A 25 1.71 -0.37 -2.38
C GLU A 25 0.73 -0.03 -3.51
N ASP A 26 1.21 0.35 -4.69
CA ASP A 26 0.33 0.60 -5.83
C ASP A 26 -0.34 -0.70 -6.31
N LEU A 27 0.44 -1.78 -6.36
CA LEU A 27 -0.03 -3.12 -6.70
C LEU A 27 -0.95 -3.68 -5.61
N ILE A 28 -0.56 -3.57 -4.34
CA ILE A 28 -1.37 -4.03 -3.19
C ILE A 28 -2.74 -3.36 -3.19
N LYS A 29 -2.83 -2.06 -3.54
CA LYS A 29 -4.11 -1.33 -3.60
C LYS A 29 -5.08 -1.83 -4.68
N CYS A 30 -4.60 -2.61 -5.65
CA CYS A 30 -5.46 -3.31 -6.61
C CYS A 30 -6.03 -4.62 -6.05
N LEU A 31 -5.42 -5.19 -5.01
CA LEU A 31 -5.81 -6.46 -4.39
C LEU A 31 -6.71 -6.25 -3.16
N ALA A 32 -6.43 -5.21 -2.36
CA ALA A 32 -7.19 -4.90 -1.14
C ALA A 32 -7.04 -3.42 -0.74
N PRO A 33 -8.06 -2.83 -0.08
CA PRO A 33 -8.05 -1.42 0.30
C PRO A 33 -7.09 -1.10 1.45
N THR A 34 -6.69 0.17 1.52
CA THR A 34 -6.06 0.81 2.69
C THR A 34 -7.10 1.66 3.41
N PHE A 35 -7.06 1.72 4.74
CA PHE A 35 -8.06 2.43 5.54
C PHE A 35 -7.47 3.65 6.25
N ILE A 36 -8.33 4.62 6.57
CA ILE A 36 -7.98 5.75 7.44
C ILE A 36 -7.98 5.27 8.90
N GLY A 37 -6.98 5.68 9.65
CA GLY A 37 -6.84 5.49 11.09
C GLY A 37 -6.31 6.75 11.77
N ASP A 38 -5.56 6.56 12.85
CA ASP A 38 -5.01 7.66 13.66
C ASP A 38 -3.54 7.39 14.03
N PHE A 39 -2.74 8.45 14.12
CA PHE A 39 -1.35 8.39 14.56
C PHE A 39 -1.20 7.87 15.99
N SER A 40 -2.18 8.13 16.87
CA SER A 40 -2.14 7.76 18.29
C SER A 40 -2.52 6.30 18.57
N LEU A 41 -2.92 5.53 17.55
CA LEU A 41 -3.24 4.11 17.71
C LEU A 41 -2.03 3.33 18.22
N ARG A 42 -2.23 2.57 19.31
CA ARG A 42 -1.15 1.87 20.01
C ARG A 42 -0.62 0.71 19.16
N GLY A 43 0.68 0.74 18.88
CA GLY A 43 1.34 -0.27 18.05
C GLY A 43 1.19 -1.70 18.57
N GLN A 44 1.14 -1.89 19.90
CA GLN A 44 0.93 -3.21 20.51
C GLN A 44 -0.43 -3.82 20.14
N GLU A 45 -1.49 -3.02 20.14
CA GLU A 45 -2.84 -3.48 19.79
C GLU A 45 -2.93 -3.76 18.30
N LEU A 46 -2.42 -2.85 17.47
CA LEU A 46 -2.35 -3.03 16.02
C LEU A 46 -1.59 -4.30 15.63
N ARG A 47 -0.44 -4.56 16.24
CA ARG A 47 0.36 -5.77 15.97
C ARG A 47 -0.39 -7.04 16.38
N ARG A 48 -1.08 -7.04 17.53
CA ARG A 48 -1.91 -8.18 17.98
C ARG A 48 -3.07 -8.45 17.02
N SER A 49 -3.62 -7.41 16.40
CA SER A 49 -4.68 -7.50 15.40
C SER A 49 -4.19 -7.70 13.97
N GLY A 50 -2.88 -7.84 13.74
CA GLY A 50 -2.33 -8.00 12.38
C GLY A 50 -2.53 -6.79 11.47
N ILE A 51 -2.50 -5.58 12.02
CA ILE A 51 -2.67 -4.32 11.28
C ILE A 51 -1.36 -3.56 11.29
N ASN A 52 -0.89 -3.14 10.11
CA ASN A 52 0.27 -2.26 9.95
C ASN A 52 -0.20 -0.80 9.85
N ARG A 53 0.57 0.12 10.45
CA ARG A 53 0.28 1.56 10.43
C ARG A 53 1.31 2.33 9.62
N ILE A 54 0.83 3.19 8.72
CA ILE A 54 1.63 4.10 7.90
C ILE A 54 1.13 5.51 8.16
N GLY A 55 1.75 6.22 9.10
CA GLY A 55 1.21 7.50 9.58
C GLY A 55 -0.17 7.32 10.23
N ASN A 56 -1.21 7.88 9.61
CA ASN A 56 -2.63 7.71 9.96
C ASN A 56 -3.37 6.75 9.01
N LEU A 57 -2.68 5.91 8.26
CA LEU A 57 -3.27 4.88 7.42
C LEU A 57 -3.06 3.50 8.04
N LEU A 58 -4.00 2.60 7.77
CA LEU A 58 -3.99 1.22 8.25
C LEU A 58 -4.03 0.24 7.08
N VAL A 59 -3.12 -0.72 7.10
CA VAL A 59 -2.98 -1.79 6.11
C VAL A 59 -3.06 -3.14 6.82
N PRO A 60 -4.16 -3.91 6.66
CA PRO A 60 -4.25 -5.27 7.21
C PRO A 60 -3.14 -6.17 6.66
N ASN A 61 -2.60 -7.08 7.48
CA ASN A 61 -1.59 -8.06 7.04
C ASN A 61 -2.07 -8.93 5.87
N ASP A 62 -3.37 -9.22 5.80
CA ASP A 62 -4.00 -9.97 4.70
C ASP A 62 -3.71 -9.35 3.32
N ASN A 63 -3.52 -8.02 3.25
CA ASN A 63 -3.13 -7.35 2.02
C ASN A 63 -1.75 -7.83 1.51
N TYR A 64 -0.81 -8.10 2.42
CA TYR A 64 0.51 -8.63 2.09
C TYR A 64 0.47 -10.12 1.74
N CYS A 65 -0.39 -10.90 2.39
CA CYS A 65 -0.61 -12.31 2.01
C CYS A 65 -1.16 -12.44 0.60
N LYS A 66 -2.18 -11.63 0.25
CA LYS A 66 -2.70 -11.56 -1.13
C LYS A 66 -1.64 -11.14 -2.15
N PHE A 67 -0.76 -10.24 -1.75
CA PHE A 67 0.35 -9.80 -2.58
C PHE A 67 1.38 -10.91 -2.81
N GLU A 68 1.72 -11.67 -1.77
CA GLU A 68 2.58 -12.85 -1.89
C GLU A 68 1.96 -13.90 -2.83
N ASP A 69 0.68 -14.25 -2.64
CA ASP A 69 -0.05 -15.19 -3.49
C ASP A 69 -0.07 -14.74 -4.96
N TRP A 70 -0.21 -13.42 -5.20
CA TRP A 70 -0.20 -12.85 -6.55
C TRP A 70 1.20 -12.77 -7.17
N LEU A 71 2.23 -12.48 -6.38
CA LEU A 71 3.60 -12.25 -6.86
C LEU A 71 4.37 -13.55 -7.10
N MET A 72 4.23 -14.55 -6.22
CA MET A 72 4.98 -15.81 -6.29
C MET A 72 4.86 -16.59 -7.62
N PRO A 73 3.72 -16.61 -8.34
CA PRO A 73 3.62 -17.32 -9.62
C PRO A 73 4.16 -16.55 -10.84
N ILE A 74 4.58 -15.29 -10.68
CA ILE A 74 5.11 -14.43 -11.76
C ILE A 74 6.61 -14.71 -11.95
#